data_AF-A0A2V3IRH1-F1
#
_entry.id   AF-A0A2V3IRH1-F1
#
_cell.length_a   1.000
_cell.length_b   1.000
_cell.length_c   1.000
_cell.angle_alpha   90.00
_cell.angle_beta   90.00
_cell.angle_gamma   90.00
#
_symmetry.space_group_name_H-M   'P 1'
#
loop_
_entity.id
_entity.type
_entity.pdbx_description
1 polymer ?
#
loop_
_entity_poly.entity_id
_entity_poly.type
_entity_poly.pdbx_seq_one_letter_code
_entity_poly.pdbx_strand_id
1 'polypeptide(L)' 'MPPKVPPYIRGQIEYFTSPYEQRFFGDIFDAKLMMTKFRRHMKHVRDFAPGVIIFAAVYTWGNSTHERLSREHRY' A
#
# COMPACT_ATOMS: atom_id res chain seq x y z
N MET A 1 -17.23 -24.36 -19.81
CA MET A 1 -15.81 -24.37 -20.21
C MET A 1 -15.08 -25.35 -19.30
N PRO A 2 -14.32 -26.33 -19.83
CA PRO A 2 -13.58 -27.27 -18.99
C PRO A 2 -12.49 -26.54 -18.19
N PRO A 3 -12.19 -26.98 -16.95
CA PRO A 3 -11.14 -26.39 -16.14
C PRO A 3 -9.77 -26.57 -16.81
N LYS A 4 -8.96 -25.50 -16.85
CA LYS A 4 -7.62 -25.50 -17.44
C LYS A 4 -6.68 -26.32 -16.55
N VAL A 5 -6.15 -27.42 -17.08
CA VAL A 5 -5.19 -28.27 -16.37
C VAL A 5 -3.85 -27.53 -16.25
N PRO A 6 -3.22 -27.48 -15.06
CA PRO A 6 -1.90 -26.85 -14.92
C PRO A 6 -0.86 -27.55 -15.81
N PRO A 7 0.11 -26.81 -16.37
CA PRO A 7 1.16 -27.39 -17.19
C PRO A 7 2.03 -28.34 -16.37
N TYR A 8 2.47 -29.44 -16.98
CA TYR A 8 3.41 -30.37 -16.36
C TYR A 8 4.81 -29.76 -16.37
N ILE A 9 5.35 -29.47 -15.18
CA ILE A 9 6.68 -28.88 -15.00
C ILE A 9 7.64 -30.01 -14.62
N ARG A 10 8.70 -30.21 -15.41
CA ARG A 10 9.78 -31.18 -15.15
C ARG A 10 10.99 -30.47 -14.53
N GLY A 11 11.62 -31.08 -13.54
CA GLY A 11 12.90 -30.62 -12.98
C GLY A 11 12.81 -29.57 -11.87
N GLN A 12 11.62 -29.30 -11.33
CA GLN A 12 11.45 -28.45 -10.16
C GLN A 12 11.48 -29.31 -8.89
N ILE A 13 12.50 -29.10 -8.06
CA ILE A 13 12.64 -29.76 -6.76
C ILE A 13 12.35 -28.71 -5.69
N GLU A 14 11.34 -28.95 -4.87
CA GLU A 14 10.94 -28.05 -3.79
C GLU A 14 11.19 -28.72 -2.44
N TYR A 15 11.83 -27.99 -1.54
CA TYR A 15 12.09 -28.43 -0.18
C TYR A 15 11.13 -27.71 0.77
N PHE A 16 10.55 -28.48 1.68
CA PHE A 16 9.62 -27.96 2.68
C PHE A 16 10.04 -28.45 4.07
N THR A 17 9.86 -27.59 5.05
CA THR A 17 10.05 -27.92 6.47
C THR A 17 8.70 -28.15 7.12
N SER A 18 8.63 -29.08 8.08
CA SER A 18 7.40 -29.36 8.82
C SER A 18 6.91 -28.09 9.54
N PRO A 19 5.62 -27.75 9.50
CA PRO A 19 5.09 -26.58 10.20
C PRO A 19 5.37 -26.59 11.71
N TYR A 20 5.47 -27.77 12.31
CA TYR A 20 5.77 -27.95 13.73
C TYR A 20 7.23 -27.63 14.11
N GLU A 21 8.12 -27.60 13.12
CA GLU A 21 9.53 -27.26 13.29
C GLU A 21 9.79 -25.77 13.03
N GLN A 22 8.78 -25.03 12.55
CA GLN A 22 8.89 -23.62 12.21
C GLN A 22 8.40 -22.70 13.33
N ARG A 23 8.94 -21.48 13.37
CA ARG A 23 8.43 -20.41 14.23
C ARG A 23 7.25 -19.73 13.54
N PHE A 24 6.03 -19.85 14.08
CA PHE A 24 4.82 -19.22 13.54
C PHE A 24 4.95 -17.72 13.26
N PHE A 25 5.68 -17.00 14.12
CA PHE A 25 5.86 -15.55 14.04
C PHE A 25 7.34 -15.14 14.06
N GLY A 26 8.23 -16.01 13.57
CA GLY A 26 9.68 -15.77 13.58
C GLY A 26 10.10 -14.44 12.94
N ASP A 27 9.33 -13.98 11.95
CA ASP A 27 9.67 -12.80 11.16
C ASP A 27 8.94 -11.52 11.60
N ILE A 28 8.05 -11.54 12.60
CA ILE A 28 7.23 -10.36 12.96
C ILE A 28 8.13 -9.15 13.29
N PHE A 29 9.24 -9.38 13.98
CA PHE A 29 10.23 -8.37 14.34
C PHE A 29 11.56 -8.53 13.58
N ASP A 30 11.61 -9.36 12.54
CA ASP A 30 12.80 -9.40 11.70
C ASP A 30 12.95 -8.06 10.98
N ALA A 31 14.11 -7.43 11.14
CA ALA A 31 14.49 -6.22 10.45
C ALA A 31 14.27 -6.34 8.92
N LYS A 32 14.45 -7.54 8.34
CA LYS A 32 14.22 -7.78 6.91
C LYS A 32 12.74 -7.67 6.53
N LEU A 33 11.84 -8.18 7.37
CA LEU A 33 10.40 -8.06 7.14
C LEU A 33 9.95 -6.61 7.29
N MET A 34 10.43 -5.91 8.33
CA MET A 34 10.16 -4.49 8.54
C MET A 34 10.63 -3.65 7.36
N MET A 35 11.87 -3.84 6.89
CA MET A 35 12.40 -3.13 5.71
C MET A 35 11.61 -3.45 4.44
N THR A 36 11.13 -4.69 4.28
CA THR A 36 10.31 -5.07 3.12
C THR A 36 8.91 -4.44 3.18
N LYS A 37 8.28 -4.41 4.36
CA LYS A 37 7.01 -3.71 4.56
C LYS A 37 7.16 -2.21 4.33
N PHE A 38 8.23 -1.61 4.86
CA PHE A 38 8.54 -0.19 4.66
C PHE A 38 8.77 0.14 3.19
N ARG A 39 9.58 -0.64 2.48
CA ARG A 39 9.81 -0.50 1.03
C ARG A 39 8.52 -0.61 0.21
N ARG A 40 7.64 -1.56 0.56
CA ARG A 40 6.31 -1.68 -0.08
C ARG A 40 5.45 -0.45 0.20
N HIS A 41 5.41 0.00 1.45
CA HIS A 41 4.66 1.21 1.83
C HIS A 41 5.17 2.44 1.08
N MET A 42 6.48 2.69 1.08
CA MET A 42 7.10 3.82 0.36
C MET A 42 6.83 3.78 -1.15
N LYS A 43 6.81 2.59 -1.76
CA LYS A 43 6.44 2.42 -3.18
C LYS A 43 5.02 2.91 -3.43
N HIS A 44 4.06 2.53 -2.59
CA HIS A 44 2.67 2.96 -2.71
C HIS A 44 2.44 4.43 -2.36
N VAL A 45 3.20 4.97 -1.40
CA VAL A 45 3.13 6.39 -1.02
C VAL A 45 3.49 7.28 -2.21
N ARG A 46 4.48 6.92 -3.04
CA ARG A 46 4.83 7.72 -4.22
C ARG A 46 3.68 7.84 -5.22
N ASP A 47 2.90 6.78 -5.40
CA ASP A 47 1.80 6.75 -6.36
C ASP A 47 0.55 7.47 -5.81
N PHE A 48 0.34 7.41 -4.49
CA PHE A 48 -0.84 7.98 -3.81
C PHE A 48 -0.65 9.44 -3.36
N ALA A 49 0.55 9.81 -2.89
CA ALA A 49 0.82 11.10 -2.28
C ALA A 49 0.50 12.30 -3.19
N PRO A 50 0.83 12.30 -4.50
CA PRO A 50 0.51 13.44 -5.36
C PRO A 50 -0.98 13.76 -5.38
N GLY A 51 -1.84 12.74 -5.47
CA GLY A 51 -3.31 12.93 -5.48
C GLY A 51 -3.83 13.49 -4.16
N VAL A 52 -3.33 12.99 -3.03
CA VAL A 52 -3.71 13.50 -1.70
C VAL A 52 -3.25 14.94 -1.49
N ILE A 53 -2.02 15.27 -1.89
CA ILE A 53 -1.48 16.63 -1.76
C ILE A 53 -2.32 17.61 -2.60
N ILE A 54 -2.64 17.26 -3.85
CA ILE A 54 -3.48 18.09 -4.72
C ILE A 54 -4.86 18.28 -4.09
N PHE A 55 -5.49 17.20 -3.63
CA PHE A 55 -6.81 17.26 -3.01
C PHE A 55 -6.81 18.17 -1.77
N ALA A 56 -5.84 18.00 -0.88
CA ALA A 56 -5.70 18.81 0.32
C ALA A 56 -5.46 20.30 -0.02
N ALA A 57 -4.64 20.58 -1.03
CA ALA A 57 -4.37 21.94 -1.48
C ALA A 57 -5.63 22.60 -2.08
N VAL A 58 -6.36 21.91 -2.96
CA VAL A 58 -7.60 22.42 -3.55
C VAL A 58 -8.68 22.63 -2.48
N TYR A 59 -8.82 21.69 -1.55
CA TYR A 59 -9.78 21.80 -0.46
C TYR A 59 -9.51 23.02 0.44
N THR A 60 -8.26 23.20 0.87
CA THR A 60 -7.88 24.33 1.73
C THR A 60 -7.99 25.67 1.00
N TRP A 61 -7.60 25.73 -0.28
CA TRP A 61 -7.78 26.90 -1.13
C TRP A 61 -9.27 27.26 -1.33
N GLY A 62 -10.11 26.26 -1.63
CA GLY A 62 -11.54 26.47 -1.83
C GLY A 62 -12.22 27.00 -0.57
N ASN A 63 -11.92 26.39 0.59
CA ASN A 63 -12.49 26.83 1.86
C ASN A 63 -12.07 28.26 2.23
N SER A 64 -10.77 28.58 2.11
CA SER A 64 -10.28 29.94 2.38
C SER A 64 -10.89 30.99 1.45
N THR A 65 -11.09 30.65 0.18
CA THR A 65 -11.73 31.56 -0.79
C THR A 65 -13.20 31.77 -0.48
N HIS A 66 -13.92 30.71 -0.11
CA HIS A 66 -15.33 30.80 0.28
C HIS A 66 -15.52 31.65 1.55
N GLU A 67 -14.67 31.46 2.57
CA GLU A 67 -14.66 32.28 3.78
C GLU A 67 -14.29 33.75 3.51
N ARG A 68 -13.45 34.02 2.51
CA ARG A 68 -13.13 35.40 2.09
C ARG A 68 -14.34 36.06 1.44
N LEU A 69 -14.96 35.41 0.46
CA LEU A 69 -16.11 35.95 -0.27
C LEU A 69 -17.34 36.12 0.62
N SER A 70 -17.62 35.16 1.51
CA SER A 70 -18.75 35.26 2.44
C SER A 70 -18.61 36.41 3.44
N ARG A 71 -17.36 36.79 3.80
CA ARG A 71 -17.10 37.98 4.62
C ARG A 71 -17.23 39.27 3.82
N GLU A 72 -16.79 39.27 2.57
CA GLU A 72 -16.81 40.44 1.67
C GLU A 72 -18.25 40.82 1.27
N HIS A 73 -19.10 39.82 1.00
CA HIS A 73 -20.50 40.01 0.58
C HIS A 73 -21.50 39.96 1.76
N ARG A 74 -21.06 40.20 3.00
CA ARG A 74 -21.90 40.15 4.20
C ARG A 74 -22.69 41.44 4.48
N TYR A 75 -22.72 42.38 3.53
CA TYR A 75 -23.40 43.67 3.64
C TYR A 75 -24.55 43.75 2.65
#